data_AF-A0AAV8X634-F1
#
_entry.id   AF-A0AAV8X634-F1
#
_cell.length_a   1.000
_cell.length_b   1.000
_cell.length_c   1.000
_cell.angle_alpha   90.00
_cell.angle_beta   90.00
_cell.angle_gamma   90.00
#
_symmetry.space_group_name_H-M   'P 1'
#
loop_
_entity.id
_entity.type
_entity.pdbx_description
1 polymer ?
#
loop_
_entity_poly.entity_id
_entity_poly.type
_entity_poly.pdbx_seq_one_letter_code
_entity_poly.pdbx_strand_id
1 'polypeptide(L)'
;MPDLERVLDRGETQYKCSNKLLALKWKDKHEVFMLTTMHNSEVSGTGRIDKDTGEEKRKLHCILDYNEYMGAVDLSDMMFSSTECVRRTVKWYKKVFLHLLDIFNSHALYQSSTGNKISLQVFQMKVIDQILEKYHSQIYSH
;
A
#
# COMPACT_ATOMS: atom_id res chain seq x y z
N MET A 1 -13.43 19.51 -16.61
CA MET A 1 -13.70 18.90 -15.28
C MET A 1 -14.99 19.49 -14.76
N PRO A 2 -15.83 18.75 -14.02
CA PRO A 2 -17.02 19.35 -13.41
C PRO A 2 -16.60 20.43 -12.39
N ASP A 3 -17.27 21.59 -12.41
CA ASP A 3 -16.91 22.70 -11.52
C ASP A 3 -17.23 22.35 -10.06
N LEU A 4 -16.17 22.18 -9.26
CA LEU A 4 -16.20 21.91 -7.82
C LEU A 4 -15.56 23.09 -7.08
N GLU A 5 -16.13 24.28 -7.27
CA GLU A 5 -15.58 25.56 -6.81
C GLU A 5 -15.85 25.88 -5.33
N ARG A 6 -16.70 25.08 -4.67
CA ARG A 6 -17.04 25.33 -3.26
C ARG A 6 -15.78 25.21 -2.40
N VAL A 7 -15.55 26.21 -1.55
CA VAL A 7 -14.57 26.15 -0.46
C VAL A 7 -15.13 25.21 0.61
N LEU A 8 -14.35 24.20 0.98
CA LEU A 8 -14.76 23.14 1.89
C LEU A 8 -14.06 23.29 3.22
N ASP A 9 -14.82 23.12 4.31
CA ASP A 9 -14.25 22.95 5.64
C ASP A 9 -13.64 21.55 5.80
N ARG A 10 -12.76 21.38 6.79
CA ARG A 10 -12.08 20.10 7.02
C ARG A 10 -13.11 19.01 7.31
N GLY A 11 -13.07 17.94 6.52
CA GLY A 11 -14.03 16.83 6.60
C GLY A 11 -15.19 16.95 5.62
N GLU A 12 -15.45 18.13 5.05
CA GLU A 12 -16.49 18.30 4.05
C GLU A 12 -16.10 17.70 2.70
N THR A 13 -17.13 17.25 1.96
CA THR A 13 -16.98 16.68 0.63
C THR A 13 -18.02 17.28 -0.31
N GLN A 14 -17.59 17.66 -1.51
CA GLN A 14 -18.45 18.01 -2.64
C GLN A 14 -18.29 16.96 -3.71
N TYR A 15 -19.39 16.52 -4.32
CA TYR A 15 -19.33 15.58 -5.43
C TYR A 15 -20.36 15.91 -6.51
N LYS A 16 -20.06 15.47 -7.73
CA LYS A 16 -20.97 15.48 -8.88
C LYS A 16 -20.91 14.10 -9.52
N CYS A 17 -22.08 13.48 -9.70
CA CYS A 17 -22.19 12.19 -10.38
C CYS A 17 -22.84 12.35 -11.76
N SER A 18 -22.38 11.52 -12.68
CA SER A 18 -23.02 11.18 -13.94
C SER A 18 -23.24 9.66 -13.94
N ASN A 19 -24.00 9.12 -14.90
CA ASN A 19 -24.42 7.71 -14.93
C ASN A 19 -23.28 6.68 -14.78
N LYS A 20 -22.03 7.05 -15.10
CA LYS A 20 -20.85 6.15 -15.04
C LYS A 20 -19.64 6.75 -14.33
N LEU A 21 -19.74 7.98 -13.83
CA LEU A 21 -18.59 8.76 -13.37
C LEU A 21 -18.97 9.58 -12.15
N LEU A 22 -18.18 9.46 -11.10
CA LEU A 22 -18.26 10.26 -9.89
C LEU A 22 -16.99 11.11 -9.79
N ALA A 23 -17.17 12.42 -9.80
CA ALA A 23 -16.12 13.38 -9.49
C ALA A 23 -16.36 13.93 -8.08
N LEU A 24 -15.31 13.94 -7.26
CA LEU A 24 -15.40 14.45 -5.88
C LEU A 24 -14.22 15.35 -5.55
N LYS A 25 -14.49 16.31 -4.67
CA LYS A 25 -13.55 17.18 -3.99
C LYS A 25 -13.75 16.97 -2.49
N TRP A 26 -12.71 16.55 -1.80
CA TRP A 26 -12.72 16.32 -0.35
C TRP A 26 -11.62 17.15 0.31
N LYS A 27 -11.93 17.79 1.44
CA LYS A 27 -10.94 18.53 2.23
C LYS A 27 -10.51 17.73 3.45
N ASP A 28 -9.23 17.34 3.48
CA ASP A 28 -8.56 16.88 4.70
C ASP A 28 -7.57 17.94 5.19
N LYS A 29 -6.28 17.61 5.35
CA LYS A 29 -5.21 18.61 5.49
C LYS A 29 -5.09 19.48 4.23
N HIS A 30 -5.26 18.87 3.06
CA HIS A 30 -5.26 19.53 1.75
C HIS A 30 -6.53 19.17 0.98
N GLU A 31 -6.81 19.91 -0.09
CA GLU A 31 -7.89 19.55 -1.01
C GLU A 31 -7.46 18.37 -1.88
N VAL A 32 -8.29 17.34 -1.94
CA VAL A 32 -8.08 16.14 -2.74
C VAL A 32 -9.20 16.03 -3.75
N PHE A 33 -8.84 15.89 -5.02
CA PHE A 33 -9.76 15.64 -6.12
C PHE A 33 -9.66 14.18 -6.52
N MET A 34 -10.81 13.51 -6.65
CA MET A 34 -10.87 12.12 -7.10
C MET A 34 -11.92 11.95 -8.17
N LEU A 35 -11.62 11.07 -9.12
CA LEU A 35 -12.51 10.69 -10.20
C LEU A 35 -12.60 9.17 -10.20
N THR A 36 -13.81 8.63 -10.17
CA THR A 36 -14.02 7.18 -10.17
C THR A 36 -15.18 6.77 -11.06
N THR A 37 -15.05 5.61 -11.70
CA THR A 37 -16.09 4.98 -12.52
C THR A 37 -16.78 3.81 -11.84
N MET A 38 -16.29 3.41 -10.66
CA MET A 38 -16.71 2.20 -9.97
C MET A 38 -17.68 2.47 -8.82
N HIS A 39 -17.60 3.66 -8.21
CA HIS A 39 -18.32 3.97 -6.98
C HIS A 39 -19.48 4.95 -7.22
N ASN A 40 -20.56 4.77 -6.46
CA ASN A 40 -21.69 5.69 -6.40
C ASN A 40 -21.49 6.76 -5.32
N SER A 41 -22.43 7.69 -5.20
CA SER A 41 -22.47 8.72 -4.14
C SER A 41 -22.86 8.18 -2.76
N GLU A 42 -22.58 6.92 -2.49
CA GLU A 42 -22.91 6.26 -1.22
C GLU A 42 -21.95 6.75 -0.13
N VAL A 43 -22.54 7.09 1.01
CA VAL A 43 -21.83 7.56 2.20
C VAL A 43 -21.83 6.46 3.24
N SER A 44 -20.66 6.12 3.74
CA SER A 44 -20.45 5.07 4.73
C SER A 44 -19.85 5.66 6.01
N GLY A 45 -20.24 5.06 7.14
CA GLY A 45 -19.59 5.31 8.42
C GLY A 45 -18.16 4.82 8.40
N THR A 46 -17.23 5.63 8.89
CA THR A 46 -15.80 5.24 8.97
C THR A 46 -15.49 4.37 10.18
N GLY A 47 -16.46 4.11 11.07
CA GLY A 47 -16.23 3.46 12.37
C GLY A 47 -15.37 4.28 13.34
N ARG A 48 -14.98 5.51 12.96
CA ARG A 48 -14.18 6.43 13.77
C ARG A 48 -15.07 7.56 14.27
N ILE A 49 -15.08 7.75 15.59
CA ILE A 49 -15.78 8.84 16.26
C ILE A 49 -14.91 10.09 16.18
N ASP A 50 -15.52 11.22 15.83
CA ASP A 50 -14.86 12.50 15.95
C ASP A 50 -14.71 12.90 17.41
N LYS A 51 -13.50 13.31 17.79
CA LYS A 51 -13.21 13.68 19.17
C LYS A 51 -13.87 14.99 19.58
N ASP A 52 -14.12 15.87 18.61
CA ASP A 52 -14.66 17.20 18.83
C ASP A 52 -16.20 17.21 18.85
N THR A 53 -16.86 16.40 18.00
CA THR A 53 -18.32 16.36 17.88
C THR A 53 -18.96 15.15 18.56
N GLY A 54 -18.18 14.10 18.85
CA GLY A 54 -18.70 12.84 19.39
C GLY A 54 -19.51 12.00 18.38
N GLU A 55 -19.59 12.45 17.12
CA GLU A 55 -20.33 11.78 16.06
C GLU A 55 -19.44 10.88 15.20
N GLU A 56 -20.03 9.86 14.57
CA GLU A 56 -19.30 9.02 13.63
C GLU A 56 -18.91 9.79 12.37
N LYS A 57 -17.62 9.79 12.02
CA LYS A 57 -17.15 10.40 10.78
C LYS A 57 -17.73 9.65 9.59
N ARG A 58 -18.46 10.37 8.74
CA ARG A 58 -19.04 9.83 7.51
C ARG A 58 -18.24 10.32 6.31
N LYS A 59 -17.93 9.41 5.38
CA LYS A 59 -17.22 9.71 4.14
C LYS A 59 -17.84 8.94 2.99
N LEU A 60 -17.63 9.39 1.74
CA LEU A 60 -18.03 8.59 0.59
C LEU A 60 -17.23 7.28 0.55
N HIS A 61 -17.89 6.20 0.13
CA HIS A 61 -17.29 4.86 0.05
C HIS A 61 -15.97 4.86 -0.75
N CYS A 62 -15.94 5.57 -1.89
CA CYS A 62 -14.72 5.71 -2.70
C CYS A 62 -13.52 6.31 -1.96
N ILE A 63 -13.75 7.19 -0.97
CA ILE A 63 -12.68 7.75 -0.15
C ILE A 63 -12.14 6.70 0.83
N LEU A 64 -13.00 5.81 1.32
CA LEU A 64 -12.59 4.69 2.19
C LEU A 64 -11.72 3.71 1.40
N ASP A 65 -12.21 3.26 0.26
CA ASP A 65 -11.48 2.32 -0.62
C ASP A 65 -10.15 2.90 -1.05
N TYR A 66 -10.12 4.17 -1.46
CA TYR A 66 -8.87 4.84 -1.82
C TYR A 66 -7.86 4.81 -0.66
N ASN A 67 -8.28 5.14 0.56
CA ASN A 67 -7.38 5.12 1.70
C ASN A 67 -6.92 3.70 2.06
N GLU A 68 -7.76 2.69 1.88
CA GLU A 68 -7.41 1.29 2.09
C GLU A 68 -6.36 0.82 1.07
N TYR A 69 -6.63 1.03 -0.22
CA TYR A 69 -5.72 0.60 -1.28
C TYR A 69 -4.42 1.40 -1.32
N MET A 70 -4.47 2.72 -1.13
CA MET A 70 -3.25 3.54 -1.05
C MET A 70 -2.44 3.20 0.20
N GLY A 71 -3.09 2.86 1.32
CA GLY A 71 -2.40 2.38 2.51
C GLY A 71 -1.62 1.07 2.26
N ALA A 72 -2.15 0.18 1.42
CA ALA A 72 -1.44 -1.03 1.01
C ALA A 72 -0.22 -0.72 0.13
N VAL A 73 -0.32 0.27 -0.77
CA VAL A 73 0.81 0.74 -1.59
C VAL A 73 1.90 1.34 -0.70
N ASP A 74 1.55 2.28 0.18
CA ASP A 74 2.50 2.90 1.11
C ASP A 74 3.19 1.87 2.02
N LEU A 75 2.44 0.86 2.48
CA LEU A 75 2.99 -0.24 3.26
C LEU A 75 4.01 -1.05 2.45
N SER A 76 3.69 -1.35 1.19
CA SER A 76 4.61 -2.06 0.30
C SER A 76 5.89 -1.26 0.03
N ASP A 77 5.78 0.05 -0.17
CA ASP A 77 6.92 0.95 -0.36
C ASP A 77 7.78 1.04 0.91
N MET A 78 7.15 1.08 2.09
CA MET A 78 7.86 1.03 3.37
C MET A 78 8.63 -0.29 3.54
N MET A 79 8.01 -1.44 3.24
CA MET A 79 8.68 -2.73 3.27
C MET A 79 9.86 -2.75 2.30
N PHE A 80 9.67 -2.22 1.09
CA PHE A 80 10.70 -2.11 0.07
C PHE A 80 11.90 -1.25 0.52
N SER A 81 11.64 -0.11 1.16
CA SER A 81 12.70 0.75 1.73
C SER A 81 13.52 0.05 2.81
N SER A 82 12.90 -0.86 3.58
CA SER A 82 13.60 -1.61 4.63
C SER A 82 14.49 -2.72 4.06
N THR A 83 14.21 -3.17 2.84
CA THR A 83 14.95 -4.23 2.13
C THR A 83 15.94 -3.70 1.10
N GLU A 84 16.20 -2.39 1.05
CA GLU A 84 17.23 -1.74 0.20
C GLU A 84 18.69 -2.15 0.53
N CYS A 85 18.90 -3.37 1.00
CA CYS A 85 20.19 -4.07 1.00
C CYS A 85 20.76 -4.27 -0.42
N VAL A 86 20.00 -3.89 -1.46
CA VAL A 86 20.40 -3.94 -2.87
C VAL A 86 21.48 -2.89 -3.13
N ARG A 87 22.74 -3.32 -3.00
CA ARG A 87 23.98 -2.61 -3.40
C ARG A 87 23.71 -1.54 -4.47
N ARG A 88 23.98 -0.26 -4.16
CA ARG A 88 23.93 0.86 -5.13
C ARG A 88 24.64 0.45 -6.42
N THR A 89 23.87 0.17 -7.46
CA THR A 89 24.38 -0.28 -8.76
C THR A 89 23.98 0.74 -9.82
N VAL A 90 24.95 1.26 -10.57
CA VAL A 90 24.74 2.28 -11.60
C VAL A 90 23.99 1.74 -12.83
N LYS A 91 23.96 0.42 -13.01
CA LYS A 91 23.35 -0.23 -14.18
C LYS A 91 21.89 -0.62 -13.90
N TRP A 92 20.93 0.04 -14.56
CA TRP A 92 19.48 -0.13 -14.34
C TRP A 92 18.96 -1.57 -14.50
N TYR A 93 19.49 -2.34 -15.46
CA TYR A 93 19.04 -3.71 -15.70
C TYR A 93 19.39 -4.67 -14.54
N LYS A 94 20.51 -4.41 -13.85
CA LYS A 94 20.88 -5.18 -12.65
C LYS A 94 19.92 -4.90 -11.50
N LYS A 95 19.44 -3.65 -11.39
CA LYS A 95 18.43 -3.27 -10.40
C LYS A 95 17.12 -4.03 -10.64
N VAL A 96 16.65 -4.10 -11.89
CA VAL A 96 15.46 -4.90 -12.26
C VAL A 96 15.65 -6.39 -11.97
N PHE A 97 16.79 -6.97 -12.35
CA PHE A 97 17.08 -8.38 -12.07
C PHE A 97 17.10 -8.68 -10.56
N LEU A 98 17.71 -7.82 -9.75
CA LEU A 98 17.73 -7.97 -8.30
C LEU A 98 16.34 -7.78 -7.66
N HIS A 99 15.49 -6.90 -8.22
CA HIS A 99 14.08 -6.78 -7.81
C HIS A 99 13.24 -8.01 -8.17
N LEU A 100 13.53 -8.67 -9.30
CA LEU A 100 12.84 -9.91 -9.65
C LEU A 100 13.21 -11.06 -8.69
N LEU A 101 14.48 -11.13 -8.30
CA LEU A 101 14.98 -12.10 -7.31
C LEU A 101 14.76 -11.67 -5.85
N ASP A 102 14.06 -10.55 -5.63
CA ASP A 102 13.96 -9.96 -4.30
C ASP A 102 13.30 -10.92 -3.30
N ILE A 103 13.75 -10.84 -2.05
CA ILE A 103 13.29 -11.65 -0.94
C ILE A 103 11.79 -11.45 -0.71
N PHE A 104 11.25 -10.28 -1.07
CA PHE A 104 9.83 -9.99 -0.99
C PHE A 104 8.96 -10.89 -1.88
N ASN A 105 9.35 -11.08 -3.15
CA ASN A 105 8.58 -11.93 -4.08
C ASN A 105 8.62 -13.40 -3.65
N SER A 106 9.78 -13.88 -3.18
CA SER A 106 9.92 -15.25 -2.68
C SER A 106 9.16 -15.47 -1.36
N HIS A 107 9.08 -14.45 -0.49
CA HIS A 107 8.27 -14.48 0.72
C HIS A 107 6.78 -14.57 0.41
N ALA A 108 6.28 -13.76 -0.54
CA ALA A 108 4.89 -13.81 -0.98
C ALA A 108 4.54 -15.21 -1.53
N LEU A 109 5.40 -15.77 -2.41
CA LEU A 109 5.23 -17.12 -2.93
C LEU A 109 5.27 -18.20 -1.82
N TYR A 110 6.16 -18.07 -0.84
CA TYR A 110 6.22 -18.98 0.30
C TYR A 110 4.92 -18.95 1.11
N GLN A 111 4.40 -17.77 1.43
CA GLN A 111 3.14 -17.64 2.16
C GLN A 111 1.95 -18.21 1.37
N SER A 112 1.87 -17.96 0.07
CA SER A 112 0.80 -18.47 -0.79
C SER A 112 0.85 -19.99 -0.97
N SER A 113 2.04 -20.58 -1.07
CA SER A 113 2.21 -22.02 -1.30
C SER A 113 2.11 -22.87 -0.03
N THR A 114 2.58 -22.36 1.11
CA THR A 114 2.64 -23.12 2.38
C THR A 114 1.49 -22.79 3.34
N GLY A 115 0.79 -21.67 3.13
CA GLY A 115 -0.20 -21.14 4.07
C GLY A 115 0.40 -20.59 5.37
N ASN A 116 1.73 -20.69 5.56
CA ASN A 116 2.41 -20.22 6.76
C ASN A 116 2.68 -18.71 6.68
N LYS A 117 1.95 -17.93 7.49
CA LYS A 117 2.12 -16.48 7.61
C LYS A 117 3.25 -16.14 8.57
N ILE A 118 4.49 -16.28 8.11
CA ILE A 118 5.67 -15.78 8.85
C ILE A 118 5.99 -14.34 8.42
N SER A 119 6.58 -13.54 9.31
CA SER A 119 7.03 -12.19 8.97
C SER A 119 8.19 -12.24 7.97
N LEU A 120 8.36 -11.17 7.19
CA LEU A 120 9.43 -11.04 6.20
C LEU A 120 10.82 -11.23 6.83
N GLN A 121 11.04 -10.69 8.04
CA GLN A 121 12.29 -10.82 8.80
C GLN A 121 12.60 -12.28 9.16
N VAL A 122 11.61 -13.03 9.63
CA VAL A 122 11.79 -14.45 9.98
C VAL A 122 12.08 -15.28 8.73
N PHE A 123 11.42 -14.96 7.62
CA PHE A 123 11.72 -15.60 6.34
C PHE A 123 13.15 -15.30 5.87
N GLN A 124 13.59 -14.03 5.96
CA GLN A 124 14.96 -13.62 5.66
C GLN A 124 15.98 -14.41 6.47
N MET A 125 15.81 -14.51 7.79
CA MET A 125 16.72 -15.27 8.65
C MET A 125 16.79 -16.74 8.25
N LYS A 126 15.65 -17.39 7.99
CA LYS A 126 15.62 -18.79 7.54
C LYS A 126 16.35 -18.99 6.20
N VAL A 127 16.19 -18.06 5.26
CA VAL A 127 16.90 -18.11 3.98
C VAL A 127 18.41 -17.95 4.19
N ILE A 128 18.83 -17.03 5.06
CA ILE A 128 20.25 -16.84 5.42
C ILE A 128 20.82 -18.12 6.04
N ASP A 129 20.13 -18.70 7.03
CA ASP A 129 20.56 -19.91 7.72
C ASP A 129 20.72 -21.09 6.73
N GLN A 130 19.75 -21.30 5.84
CA GLN A 130 19.81 -22.36 4.82
C GLN A 130 20.94 -22.16 3.81
N ILE A 131 21.22 -20.91 3.40
CA ILE A 131 22.33 -20.60 2.52
C ILE A 131 23.66 -20.88 3.24
N LEU A 132 23.78 -20.43 4.50
CA LEU A 132 24.98 -20.67 5.30
C LEU A 132 25.22 -22.17 5.49
N GLU A 133 24.24 -22.96 5.91
CA GLU A 133 24.38 -24.41 6.08
C GLU A 133 24.84 -25.11 4.80
N LYS A 134 24.23 -24.74 3.65
CA LYS A 134 24.54 -25.36 2.37
C LYS A 134 25.97 -25.08 1.90
N TYR A 135 26.46 -23.87 2.10
CA TYR A 135 27.75 -23.43 1.52
C TYR A 135 28.90 -23.36 2.53
N HIS A 136 28.64 -23.32 3.84
CA HIS A 136 29.68 -23.39 4.88
C HIS A 136 30.43 -24.73 4.85
N SER A 137 29.76 -25.81 4.49
CA SER A 137 30.32 -27.17 4.39
C SER A 137 31.33 -27.34 3.24
N GLN A 138 31.28 -26.48 2.22
CA GLN A 138 32.14 -26.57 1.03
C GLN A 138 33.48 -25.85 1.20
N ILE A 139 33.63 -25.03 2.24
CA ILE A 139 34.84 -24.23 2.46
C ILE A 139 35.93 -25.05 3.20
N TYR A 140 35.55 -26.12 3.90
CA TYR A 140 36.47 -26.93 4.72
C TYR A 140 36.79 -28.32 4.11
N SER A 141 36.37 -28.58 2.87
CA SER A 141 36.65 -29.86 2.17
C SER A 141 37.82 -29.77 1.18
N HIS A 142 38.80 -28.89 1.44
CA HIS A 142 40.05 -28.81 0.68
C HIS A 142 41.25 -29.02 1.59
#